data_AF-A0A1G4B0E1-F1
#
_entry.id   AF-A0A1G4B0E1-F1
#
_cell.length_a   1.000
_cell.length_b   1.000
_cell.length_c   1.000
_cell.angle_alpha   90.00
_cell.angle_beta   90.00
_cell.angle_gamma   90.00
#
_symmetry.space_group_name_H-M   'P 1'
#
loop_
_entity.id
_entity.type
_entity.pdbx_description
1 polymer ?
#
loop_
_entity_poly.entity_id
_entity_poly.type
_entity_poly.pdbx_seq_one_letter_code
_entity_poly.pdbx_strand_id
1 'polypeptide(L)' 'SSLVRALIFFVFKKRKKKLRLIINYKGFNEIIKKNYYLLPLIVKLKKILYKA' A
#
# COMPACT_ATOMS: atom_id res chain seq x y z
N SER A 1 -3.19 -25.44 9.59
CA SER A 1 -3.26 -24.19 8.80
C SER A 1 -2.96 -23.03 9.75
N SER A 2 -1.83 -22.32 9.57
CA SER A 2 -1.48 -21.19 10.46
C SER A 2 -2.29 -19.96 10.07
N LEU A 3 -3.25 -19.56 10.92
CA LEU A 3 -4.00 -18.32 10.72
C LEU A 3 -3.08 -17.13 11.01
N VAL A 4 -2.78 -16.31 9.99
CA VAL A 4 -2.06 -15.05 10.19
C VAL A 4 -2.99 -14.07 10.92
N ARG A 5 -2.68 -13.77 12.17
CA ARG A 5 -3.45 -12.82 12.99
C ARG A 5 -3.13 -11.39 12.53
N ALA A 6 -4.13 -10.67 12.03
CA ALA A 6 -3.99 -9.26 11.64
C ALA A 6 -4.65 -8.34 12.69
N LEU A 7 -3.99 -7.23 13.02
CA LEU A 7 -4.57 -6.20 13.91
C LEU A 7 -5.43 -5.24 13.09
N ILE A 8 -6.61 -4.90 13.59
CA ILE A 8 -7.56 -3.97 12.96
C ILE A 8 -7.68 -2.72 13.84
N PHE A 9 -7.62 -1.56 13.21
CA PHE A 9 -7.71 -0.24 13.84
C PHE A 9 -8.86 0.55 13.25
N PHE A 10 -9.60 1.25 14.10
CA PHE A 10 -10.57 2.26 13.69
C PHE A 10 -9.97 3.65 13.90
N VAL A 11 -9.78 4.40 12.81
CA VAL A 11 -9.22 5.75 12.85
C VAL A 11 -10.28 6.75 12.40
N PHE A 12 -10.54 7.75 13.25
CA PHE A 12 -11.48 8.82 12.93
C PHE A 12 -10.81 9.87 12.03
N LYS A 13 -11.30 10.03 10.79
CA LYS A 13 -10.85 11.10 9.89
C LYS A 13 -11.59 12.39 10.21
N LYS A 14 -10.97 13.24 11.05
CA LYS A 14 -11.52 14.55 11.48
C LYS A 14 -12.08 15.40 10.32
N ARG A 15 -11.32 15.57 9.23
CA ARG A 15 -11.74 16.37 8.07
C ARG A 15 -12.95 15.81 7.33
N LYS A 16 -13.09 14.47 7.25
CA LYS A 16 -14.19 13.82 6.53
C LYS A 16 -15.35 13.44 7.47
N LYS A 17 -15.23 13.69 8.78
CA LYS A 17 -16.15 13.25 9.85
C LYS A 17 -16.59 11.79 9.69
N LYS A 18 -15.66 10.92 9.28
CA LYS A 18 -15.93 9.49 9.00
C LYS A 18 -14.91 8.61 9.69
N LEU A 19 -15.37 7.45 10.16
CA LEU A 19 -14.51 6.39 10.67
C LEU A 19 -13.88 5.62 9.50
N ARG A 20 -12.60 5.26 9.60
CA ARG A 20 -11.93 4.40 8.62
C ARG A 20 -11.35 3.19 9.33
N LEU A 21 -11.68 2.01 8.82
CA LEU A 21 -11.03 0.77 9.22
C LEU A 21 -9.68 0.66 8.53
N ILE A 22 -8.64 0.32 9.30
CA ILE A 22 -7.26 0.14 8.84
C ILE A 22 -6.76 -1.19 9.38
N ILE A 23 -6.19 -2.03 8.51
CA ILE A 23 -5.59 -3.30 8.89
C ILE A 23 -4.07 -3.12 8.93
N ASN A 24 -3.42 -3.59 10.00
CA ASN A 24 -1.97 -3.59 10.08
C ASN A 24 -1.41 -4.81 9.36
N TYR A 25 -0.76 -4.54 8.23
CA TYR A 25 -0.16 -5.54 7.36
C TYR A 25 1.33 -5.79 7.64
N LYS A 26 1.92 -5.32 8.75
CA LYS A 26 3.37 -5.46 9.00
C LYS A 26 3.86 -6.90 8.89
N GLY A 27 3.29 -7.83 9.67
CA GLY A 27 3.68 -9.25 9.61
C GLY A 27 3.33 -9.92 8.27
N PHE A 28 2.20 -9.55 7.67
CA PHE A 28 1.82 -10.06 6.34
C PHE A 28 2.80 -9.59 5.24
N ASN A 29 3.30 -8.36 5.36
CA ASN A 29 4.28 -7.81 4.43
C ASN A 29 5.64 -8.51 4.49
N GLU A 30 6.01 -9.11 5.62
CA GLU A 30 7.24 -9.89 5.77
C GLU A 30 7.12 -11.27 5.12
N ILE A 31 5.92 -11.85 5.13
CA ILE A 31 5.65 -13.20 4.59
C ILE A 31 5.49 -13.19 3.06
N ILE A 32 4.89 -12.14 2.49
CA ILE A 32 4.62 -12.10 1.04
C ILE A 32 5.90 -11.85 0.22
N LYS A 33 6.10 -12.67 -0.82
CA LYS A 33 7.08 -12.41 -1.88
C LYS A 33 6.80 -11.06 -2.56
N LYS A 34 7.73 -10.11 -2.43
CA LYS A 34 7.62 -8.80 -3.09
C LYS A 34 7.87 -8.95 -4.59
N ASN A 35 6.93 -8.47 -5.39
CA ASN A 35 7.16 -8.20 -6.80
C ASN A 35 7.46 -6.71 -6.96
N TYR A 36 8.72 -6.37 -7.20
CA TYR A 36 9.14 -4.98 -7.33
C TYR A 36 8.68 -4.45 -8.69
N TYR A 37 7.75 -3.49 -8.66
CA TYR A 37 7.42 -2.73 -9.84
C TYR A 37 8.66 -1.97 -10.32
N LEU A 38 8.87 -1.93 -11.64
CA LEU A 38 9.90 -1.12 -12.28
C LEU A 38 9.48 0.37 -12.24
N LEU A 39 9.36 0.95 -11.05
CA LEU A 39 9.07 2.37 -10.86
C LEU A 39 10.02 3.28 -11.64
N PRO A 40 11.34 2.99 -11.74
CA PRO A 40 12.23 3.75 -12.62
C PRO A 40 11.82 3.73 -14.10
N LEU A 41 11.24 2.62 -14.58
CA LEU A 41 10.73 2.50 -15.95
C LEU A 41 9.53 3.42 -16.18
N ILE A 42 8.60 3.49 -15.22
CA ILE A 42 7.44 4.40 -15.29
C ILE A 42 7.91 5.86 -15.33
N VAL A 43 8.90 6.23 -14.51
CA VAL A 43 9.48 7.59 -14.51
C VAL A 43 10.16 7.89 -15.84
N LYS A 44 10.87 6.92 -16.43
CA LYS A 44 11.52 7.05 -17.74
C LYS A 44 10.49 7.22 -18.86
N LEU A 45 9.45 6.40 -18.88
CA LEU A 45 8.34 6.49 -19.84
C LEU A 45 7.63 7.85 -19.73
N LYS A 46 7.37 8.32 -18.52
CA LYS A 46 6.79 9.64 -18.27
C LYS A 46 7.67 10.74 -18.88
N LYS A 47 8.98 10.73 -18.63
CA LYS A 47 9.91 11.73 -19.22
C LYS A 47 9.90 11.74 -20.75
N ILE A 48 9.75 10.57 -21.39
CA ILE A 48 9.65 10.48 -22.86
C ILE A 48 8.33 11.08 -23.33
N LEU A 49 7.21 10.72 -22.69
CA LEU A 49 5.87 11.17 -23.07
C LEU A 49 5.69 12.69 -22.95
N TYR A 50 6.24 13.32 -21.91
CA TYR A 50 6.13 14.77 -21.69
C TYR A 50 7.21 15.60 -22.39
N LYS A 51 8.13 14.96 -23.13
CA LYS A 51 9.11 15.63 -24.01
C LYS A 51 8.68 15.64 -25.48
N ALA A 52 7.62 14.91 -25.84
CA ALA A 52 6.94 14.99 -27.13
C ALA A 52 5.96 16.18 -27.12
#